data_AF-A0A061R748-F1
#
_entry.id   AF-A0A061R748-F1
#
_cell.length_a   1.000
_cell.length_b   1.000
_cell.length_c   1.000
_cell.angle_alpha   90.00
_cell.angle_beta   90.00
_cell.angle_gamma   90.00
#
_symmetry.space_group_name_H-M   'P 1'
#
loop_
_entity.id
_entity.type
_entity.pdbx_description
1 polymer ?
#
loop_
_entity_poly.entity_id
_entity_poly.type
_entity_poly.pdbx_seq_one_letter_code
_entity_poly.pdbx_strand_id
1 'polypeptide(L)'
;MLLTVSVGFELMELTFQHWLPNFNECWWDSWILDVAICNNIGIVVGMALVAHFKGKTYHWSGVSSQKSVVAKVTRGLGQFLPYSFDSIEWEWMSGPTRLVQCLIPCAMNLQFKVVAFFLKYILWIPPTNPLNTIRLIIWFLMCLPATLEYYEYINNPSTVIKIGYFAWLTMFVTVVEILICIKFGRGMFTAPWPPRVLWFWGAMSAGFAAFLCTWYLVSFLKKRRKSHAE
;
A
#
# COMPACT_ATOMS: atom_id res chain seq x y z
N MET A 1 -2.95 -3.75 7.69
CA MET A 1 -2.76 -3.27 6.29
C MET A 1 -1.31 -3.27 5.86
N LEU A 2 -0.38 -2.65 6.59
CA LEU A 2 1.05 -2.66 6.21
C LEU A 2 1.64 -4.08 6.13
N LEU A 3 1.36 -4.93 7.12
CA LEU A 3 1.76 -6.35 7.08
C LEU A 3 1.09 -7.10 5.92
N THR A 4 -0.15 -6.74 5.55
CA THR A 4 -0.85 -7.32 4.40
C THR A 4 -0.11 -7.03 3.10
N VAL A 5 0.45 -5.84 2.94
CA VAL A 5 1.27 -5.48 1.77
C VAL A 5 2.64 -6.16 1.83
N SER A 6 3.23 -6.31 3.02
CA SER A 6 4.48 -7.07 3.22
C SER A 6 4.32 -8.52 2.76
N VAL A 7 3.40 -9.26 3.39
CA VAL A 7 3.10 -10.66 3.02
C VAL A 7 2.58 -10.78 1.60
N GLY A 8 1.74 -9.84 1.16
CA GLY A 8 1.19 -9.82 -0.18
C GLY A 8 2.25 -9.72 -1.25
N PHE A 9 3.35 -9.00 -1.00
CA PHE A 9 4.43 -8.86 -1.97
C PHE A 9 5.20 -10.18 -2.13
N GLU A 10 5.55 -10.86 -1.03
CA GLU A 10 6.17 -12.20 -1.08
C GLU A 10 5.30 -13.22 -1.84
N LEU A 11 3.98 -13.17 -1.62
CA LEU A 11 3.05 -14.02 -2.37
C LEU A 11 3.06 -13.71 -3.87
N MET A 12 3.24 -12.45 -4.27
CA MET A 12 3.37 -12.08 -5.67
C MET A 12 4.69 -12.54 -6.27
N GLU A 13 5.80 -12.47 -5.53
CA GLU A 13 7.08 -13.01 -5.98
C GLU A 13 7.01 -14.52 -6.23
N LEU A 14 6.46 -15.28 -5.26
CA LEU A 14 6.19 -16.72 -5.41
C LEU A 14 5.27 -17.03 -6.58
N THR A 15 4.32 -16.14 -6.87
CA THR A 15 3.38 -16.28 -8.00
C THR A 15 4.10 -16.10 -9.33
N PHE A 16 5.00 -15.12 -9.45
CA PHE A 16 5.63 -14.72 -10.71
C PHE A 16 7.05 -15.24 -10.93
N GLN A 17 7.63 -15.99 -9.99
CA GLN A 17 8.97 -16.60 -10.12
C GLN A 17 9.18 -17.45 -11.38
N HIS A 18 8.11 -18.04 -11.92
CA HIS A 18 8.16 -18.83 -13.16
C HIS A 18 8.36 -17.99 -14.43
N TRP A 19 8.10 -16.68 -14.36
CA TRP A 19 8.30 -15.73 -15.46
C TRP A 19 9.52 -14.82 -15.24
N LEU A 20 9.78 -14.44 -13.99
CA LEU A 20 10.88 -13.55 -13.64
C LEU A 20 11.88 -14.30 -12.76
N PRO A 21 13.11 -14.57 -13.26
CA PRO A 21 14.13 -15.24 -12.45
C PRO A 21 14.61 -14.41 -11.26
N ASN A 22 14.36 -13.09 -11.29
CA ASN A 22 14.65 -12.19 -10.16
C ASN A 22 13.88 -12.56 -8.88
N PHE A 23 12.73 -13.24 -8.98
CA PHE A 23 11.89 -13.60 -7.84
C PHE A 23 12.20 -15.00 -7.29
N ASN A 24 13.25 -15.66 -7.79
CA ASN A 24 13.64 -16.98 -7.31
C ASN A 24 14.66 -16.86 -6.17
N GLU A 25 14.18 -16.33 -5.05
CA GLU A 25 14.97 -16.10 -3.85
C GLU A 25 14.81 -17.26 -2.84
N CYS A 26 15.66 -17.28 -1.81
CA CYS A 26 15.56 -18.31 -0.79
C CYS A 26 14.29 -18.10 0.05
N TRP A 27 13.52 -19.16 0.30
CA TRP A 27 12.28 -19.06 1.08
C TRP A 27 12.49 -18.42 2.47
N TRP A 28 13.63 -18.66 3.11
CA TRP A 28 13.92 -18.11 4.44
C TRP A 28 14.23 -16.62 4.39
N ASP A 29 14.77 -16.13 3.27
CA ASP A 29 15.07 -14.71 3.06
C ASP A 29 13.73 -13.94 2.99
N SER A 30 12.87 -14.36 2.07
CA SER A 30 11.52 -13.82 1.89
C SER A 30 10.66 -13.83 3.17
N TRP A 31 10.57 -14.98 3.86
CA TRP A 31 9.65 -15.09 5.01
C TRP A 31 10.23 -14.61 6.33
N ILE A 32 11.52 -14.88 6.61
CA ILE A 32 12.13 -14.56 7.90
C ILE A 32 12.77 -13.18 7.82
N LEU A 33 13.65 -12.95 6.84
CA LEU A 33 14.37 -11.69 6.74
C LEU A 33 13.40 -10.55 6.36
N ASP A 34 12.67 -10.69 5.26
CA ASP A 34 11.87 -9.58 4.74
C ASP A 34 10.58 -9.37 5.54
N VAL A 35 9.73 -10.39 5.65
CA VAL A 35 8.43 -10.25 6.33
C VAL A 35 8.59 -10.10 7.85
N ALA A 36 9.25 -11.06 8.51
CA ALA A 36 9.25 -11.13 9.97
C ALA A 36 10.20 -10.12 10.64
N ILE A 37 11.31 -9.78 9.99
CA ILE A 37 12.34 -8.89 10.54
C ILE A 37 12.25 -7.50 9.90
N CYS A 38 12.69 -7.32 8.66
CA CYS A 38 12.90 -6.00 8.05
C CYS A 38 11.61 -5.18 7.97
N ASN A 39 10.56 -5.74 7.37
CA ASN A 39 9.29 -5.05 7.20
C ASN A 39 8.59 -4.84 8.54
N ASN A 40 8.62 -5.84 9.42
CA ASN A 40 7.98 -5.74 10.73
C ASN A 40 8.67 -4.70 11.63
N ILE A 41 10.01 -4.67 11.67
CA ILE A 41 10.77 -3.64 12.39
C ILE A 41 10.43 -2.26 11.83
N GLY A 42 10.42 -2.10 10.50
CA GLY A 42 10.05 -0.84 9.86
C GLY A 42 8.64 -0.37 10.25
N ILE A 43 7.67 -1.28 10.29
CA ILE A 43 6.29 -1.00 10.73
C ILE A 43 6.28 -0.58 12.20
N VAL A 44 6.94 -1.33 13.09
CA VAL A 44 6.97 -1.03 14.53
C VAL A 44 7.62 0.32 14.80
N VAL A 45 8.78 0.61 14.18
CA VAL A 45 9.47 1.89 14.30
C VAL A 45 8.61 3.02 13.75
N GLY A 46 7.97 2.85 12.59
CA GLY A 46 7.06 3.84 12.02
C GLY A 46 5.89 4.16 12.93
N MET A 47 5.23 3.13 13.49
CA MET A 47 4.13 3.30 14.44
C MET A 47 4.58 3.98 15.73
N ALA A 48 5.75 3.61 16.27
CA ALA A 48 6.32 4.24 17.45
C ALA A 48 6.65 5.72 17.21
N LEU A 49 7.13 6.07 16.01
CA LEU A 49 7.42 7.44 15.62
C LEU A 49 6.13 8.28 15.55
N VAL A 50 5.09 7.77 14.91
CA VAL A 50 3.78 8.45 14.88
C VAL A 50 3.25 8.65 16.29
N ALA A 51 3.32 7.62 17.15
CA ALA A 51 2.88 7.73 18.55
C ALA A 51 3.70 8.77 19.35
N HIS A 52 5.00 8.89 19.09
CA HIS A 52 5.85 9.87 19.75
C HIS A 52 5.50 11.33 19.38
N PHE A 53 5.06 11.57 18.14
CA PHE A 53 4.74 12.91 17.64
C PHE A 53 3.26 13.31 17.77
N LYS A 54 2.33 12.35 17.86
CA LYS A 54 0.85 12.54 17.95
C LYS A 54 0.37 13.46 19.09
N GLY A 55 1.21 13.82 20.05
CA GLY A 55 0.86 14.65 21.21
C GLY A 55 1.66 15.94 21.39
N LYS A 56 2.55 16.32 20.46
CA LYS A 56 3.36 17.54 20.63
C LYS A 56 2.71 18.75 19.96
N THR A 57 2.25 19.71 20.75
CA THR A 57 1.84 21.03 20.25
C THR A 57 3.06 21.82 19.80
N TYR A 58 3.15 22.14 18.51
CA TYR A 58 4.23 22.97 17.99
C TYR A 58 4.03 24.44 18.38
N HIS A 59 4.96 25.02 19.15
CA HIS A 59 5.01 26.46 19.36
C HIS A 59 5.52 27.14 18.08
N TRP A 60 4.76 28.08 17.50
CA TRP A 60 5.07 28.73 16.22
C TRP A 60 5.99 29.98 16.33
N SER A 61 6.71 30.15 17.44
CA SER A 61 7.60 31.30 17.62
C SER A 61 8.75 31.35 16.58
N GLY A 62 9.17 32.52 16.09
CA GLY A 62 10.16 32.60 15.00
C GLY A 62 11.49 31.89 15.32
N VAL A 63 12.23 31.41 14.30
CA VAL A 63 13.60 30.86 14.51
C VAL A 63 14.51 31.90 15.17
N SER A 64 14.27 33.19 14.91
CA SER A 64 14.94 34.32 15.54
C SER A 64 14.67 34.44 17.04
N SER A 65 13.54 33.95 17.55
CA SER A 65 13.18 34.04 18.97
C SER A 65 13.77 32.92 19.83
N GLN A 66 14.49 31.96 19.23
CA GLN A 66 15.11 30.85 19.95
C GLN A 66 16.47 31.29 20.55
N LYS A 67 16.61 31.14 21.86
CA LYS A 67 17.78 31.61 22.62
C LYS A 67 19.05 30.77 22.41
N SER A 68 18.92 29.50 21.97
CA SER A 68 20.03 28.55 21.82
C SER A 68 20.21 28.12 20.35
N VAL A 69 21.46 27.90 19.94
CA VAL A 69 21.82 27.38 18.60
C VAL A 69 21.21 25.99 18.38
N VAL A 70 21.21 25.13 19.41
CA VAL A 70 20.58 23.80 19.34
C VAL A 70 19.07 23.95 19.10
N ALA A 71 18.41 24.88 19.80
CA ALA A 71 16.99 25.14 19.60
C ALA A 71 16.68 25.69 18.20
N LYS A 72 17.59 26.46 17.59
CA LYS A 72 17.47 26.92 16.20
C LYS A 72 17.57 25.76 15.22
N VAL A 73 18.55 24.86 15.40
CA VAL A 73 18.73 23.68 14.53
C VAL A 73 17.58 22.70 14.66
N THR A 74 17.18 22.34 15.89
CA THR A 74 16.01 21.47 16.13
C THR A 74 14.75 22.07 15.52
N ARG A 75 14.59 23.39 15.56
CA ARG A 75 13.45 24.07 14.94
C ARG A 75 13.51 24.09 13.43
N GLY A 76 14.68 24.32 12.83
CA GLY A 76 14.88 24.21 11.39
C GLY A 76 14.54 22.82 10.87
N LEU A 77 14.97 21.77 11.58
CA LEU A 77 14.61 20.38 11.27
C LEU A 77 13.11 20.12 11.45
N GLY A 78 12.48 20.75 12.44
CA GLY A 78 11.04 20.66 12.67
C GLY A 78 10.16 21.25 11.57
N GLN A 79 10.68 22.14 10.71
CA GLN A 79 9.94 22.68 9.56
C GLN A 79 9.73 21.64 8.44
N PHE A 80 10.54 20.59 8.42
CA PHE A 80 10.39 19.48 7.47
C PHE A 80 9.41 18.41 7.97
N LEU A 81 8.88 18.55 9.20
CA LEU A 81 7.85 17.68 9.74
C LEU A 81 6.45 18.17 9.32
N PRO A 82 5.48 17.26 9.15
CA PRO A 82 4.11 17.64 8.84
C PRO A 82 3.46 18.47 9.96
N TYR A 83 2.42 19.21 9.58
CA TYR A 83 1.65 20.08 10.49
C TYR A 83 1.03 19.32 11.67
N SER A 84 0.51 18.12 11.41
CA SER A 84 -0.04 17.21 12.41
C SER A 84 0.41 15.78 12.14
N PHE A 85 0.58 15.01 13.21
CA PHE A 85 0.80 13.57 13.16
C PHE A 85 -0.49 12.86 13.56
N ASP A 86 -1.44 12.83 12.62
CA ASP A 86 -2.73 12.20 12.85
C ASP A 86 -2.62 10.68 12.72
N SER A 87 -3.26 9.95 13.63
CA SER A 87 -3.34 8.49 13.53
C SER A 87 -4.40 8.10 12.51
N ILE A 88 -3.94 7.45 11.45
CA ILE A 88 -4.78 6.97 10.36
C ILE A 88 -5.27 5.56 10.71
N GLU A 89 -6.51 5.46 11.15
CA GLU A 89 -7.14 4.21 11.56
C GLU A 89 -8.10 3.74 10.46
N TRP A 90 -7.70 2.69 9.74
CA TRP A 90 -8.43 2.26 8.55
C TRP A 90 -9.74 1.53 8.84
N GLU A 91 -10.00 1.14 10.10
CA GLU A 91 -11.22 0.44 10.55
C GLU A 91 -11.67 -0.69 9.60
N TRP A 92 -10.72 -1.48 9.12
CA TRP A 92 -10.94 -2.49 8.07
C TRP A 92 -12.00 -3.55 8.40
N MET A 93 -12.35 -3.73 9.68
CA MET A 93 -13.39 -4.68 10.14
C MET A 93 -14.75 -4.06 10.45
N SER A 94 -14.97 -2.76 10.18
CA SER A 94 -16.25 -2.09 10.50
C SER A 94 -17.40 -2.55 9.60
N GLY A 95 -17.11 -3.02 8.39
CA GLY A 95 -18.11 -3.63 7.50
C GLY A 95 -17.50 -4.27 6.25
N PRO A 96 -18.27 -5.11 5.54
CA PRO A 96 -17.78 -5.82 4.36
C PRO A 96 -17.36 -4.87 3.23
N THR A 97 -18.11 -3.80 2.98
CA THR A 97 -17.75 -2.77 1.99
C THR A 97 -16.46 -2.04 2.39
N ARG A 98 -16.31 -1.75 3.69
CA ARG A 98 -15.12 -1.06 4.21
C ARG A 98 -13.87 -1.91 4.04
N LEU A 99 -13.97 -3.22 4.29
CA LEU A 99 -12.87 -4.15 4.05
C LEU A 99 -12.38 -4.07 2.59
N VAL A 100 -13.30 -4.15 1.62
CA VAL A 100 -12.95 -4.05 0.19
C VAL A 100 -12.30 -2.70 -0.11
N GLN A 101 -12.85 -1.60 0.40
CA GLN A 101 -12.29 -0.25 0.21
C GLN A 101 -10.87 -0.14 0.78
N CYS A 102 -10.58 -0.74 1.94
CA CYS A 102 -9.25 -0.78 2.52
C CYS A 102 -8.28 -1.66 1.72
N LEU A 103 -8.75 -2.68 1.02
CA LEU A 103 -7.88 -3.55 0.21
C LEU A 103 -7.43 -2.90 -1.11
N ILE A 104 -8.17 -1.94 -1.65
CA ILE A 104 -7.83 -1.22 -2.91
C ILE A 104 -6.42 -0.59 -2.87
N PRO A 105 -6.05 0.25 -1.88
CA PRO A 105 -4.72 0.86 -1.84
C PRO A 105 -3.62 -0.19 -1.62
N CYS A 106 -3.90 -1.29 -0.91
CA CYS A 106 -2.97 -2.42 -0.82
C CYS A 106 -2.75 -3.07 -2.18
N ALA A 107 -3.81 -3.34 -2.94
CA ALA A 107 -3.73 -3.92 -4.27
C ALA A 107 -2.98 -3.00 -5.24
N MET A 108 -3.23 -1.70 -5.21
CA MET A 108 -2.50 -0.72 -6.02
C MET A 108 -1.01 -0.68 -5.67
N ASN A 109 -0.66 -0.74 -4.39
CA ASN A 109 0.74 -0.79 -3.95
C ASN A 109 1.45 -2.04 -4.46
N LEU A 110 0.81 -3.22 -4.30
CA LEU A 110 1.34 -4.49 -4.81
C LEU A 110 1.49 -4.46 -6.33
N GLN A 111 0.50 -3.92 -7.04
CA GLN A 111 0.52 -3.78 -8.49
C GLN A 111 1.73 -2.96 -8.95
N PHE A 112 1.94 -1.78 -8.38
CA PHE A 112 3.10 -0.94 -8.70
C PHE A 112 4.42 -1.68 -8.48
N LYS A 113 4.58 -2.36 -7.33
CA LYS A 113 5.80 -3.11 -7.04
C LYS A 113 6.03 -4.18 -8.11
N VAL A 114 5.04 -4.99 -8.43
CA VAL A 114 5.16 -6.06 -9.43
C VAL A 114 5.45 -5.49 -10.81
N VAL A 115 4.68 -4.50 -11.25
CA VAL A 115 4.88 -3.80 -12.53
C VAL A 115 6.27 -3.20 -12.64
N ALA A 116 6.86 -2.75 -11.53
CA ALA A 116 8.21 -2.22 -11.54
C ALA A 116 9.25 -3.25 -12.03
N PHE A 117 9.11 -4.52 -11.62
CA PHE A 117 9.93 -5.63 -12.08
C PHE A 117 9.59 -6.07 -13.51
N PHE A 118 8.31 -6.09 -13.88
CA PHE A 118 7.92 -6.42 -15.24
C PHE A 118 8.46 -5.40 -16.24
N LEU A 119 8.32 -4.10 -15.97
CA LEU A 119 8.81 -3.04 -16.85
C LEU A 119 10.33 -3.12 -17.04
N LYS A 120 11.10 -3.34 -15.96
CA LYS A 120 12.56 -3.43 -16.08
C LYS A 120 12.96 -4.62 -16.98
N TYR A 121 12.24 -5.74 -16.86
CA TYR A 121 12.47 -6.95 -17.65
C TYR A 121 12.06 -6.77 -19.11
N ILE A 122 10.83 -6.29 -19.35
CA ILE A 122 10.26 -6.09 -20.70
C ILE A 122 11.06 -5.08 -21.51
N LEU A 123 11.51 -3.99 -20.88
CA LEU A 123 12.26 -2.92 -21.53
C LEU A 123 13.78 -3.17 -21.54
N TRP A 124 14.24 -4.32 -21.05
CA TRP A 124 15.67 -4.67 -20.97
C TRP A 124 16.53 -3.61 -20.27
N ILE A 125 16.00 -2.98 -19.21
CA ILE A 125 16.70 -1.95 -18.44
C ILE A 125 17.55 -2.64 -17.36
N PRO A 126 18.87 -2.37 -17.30
CA PRO A 126 19.72 -2.98 -16.29
C PRO A 126 19.31 -2.53 -14.87
N PRO A 127 19.43 -3.39 -13.85
CA PRO A 127 19.01 -3.07 -12.48
C PRO A 127 19.70 -1.83 -11.90
N THR A 128 20.96 -1.58 -12.28
CA THR A 128 21.78 -0.46 -11.83
C THR A 128 21.42 0.88 -12.48
N ASN A 129 20.52 0.89 -13.46
CA ASN A 129 20.14 2.11 -14.16
C ASN A 129 19.38 3.07 -13.20
N PRO A 130 19.80 4.35 -13.08
CA PRO A 130 19.14 5.32 -12.21
C PRO A 130 17.66 5.54 -12.55
N LEU A 131 17.21 5.24 -13.78
CA LEU A 131 15.80 5.35 -14.16
C LEU A 131 14.88 4.50 -13.28
N ASN A 132 15.31 3.30 -12.87
CA ASN A 132 14.53 2.45 -11.98
C ASN A 132 14.37 3.14 -10.62
N THR A 133 15.47 3.66 -10.06
CA THR A 133 15.47 4.35 -8.77
C THR A 133 14.66 5.64 -8.80
N ILE A 134 14.84 6.49 -9.81
CA ILE A 134 14.08 7.74 -9.99
C ILE A 134 12.59 7.44 -10.09
N ARG A 135 12.20 6.43 -10.87
CA ARG A 135 10.79 6.03 -10.99
C ARG A 135 10.22 5.60 -9.65
N LEU A 136 10.95 4.77 -8.88
CA LEU A 136 10.51 4.34 -7.55
C LEU A 136 10.36 5.52 -6.58
N ILE A 137 11.26 6.51 -6.64
CA ILE A 137 11.19 7.73 -5.82
C ILE A 137 9.95 8.55 -6.19
N ILE A 138 9.67 8.76 -7.49
CA ILE A 138 8.48 9.49 -7.95
C ILE A 138 7.21 8.79 -7.44
N TRP A 139 7.15 7.47 -7.58
CA TRP A 139 6.03 6.67 -7.09
C TRP A 139 5.88 6.76 -5.56
N PHE A 140 6.99 6.69 -4.82
CA PHE A 140 6.98 6.87 -3.37
C PHE A 140 6.39 8.23 -2.97
N LEU A 141 6.90 9.32 -3.57
CA LEU A 141 6.45 10.68 -3.29
C LEU A 141 4.99 10.94 -3.67
N MET A 142 4.50 10.31 -4.74
CA MET A 142 3.11 10.43 -5.20
C MET A 142 2.15 9.58 -4.36
N CYS A 143 2.55 8.38 -3.97
CA CYS A 143 1.71 7.42 -3.25
C CYS A 143 1.38 7.87 -1.82
N LEU A 144 2.29 8.62 -1.17
CA LEU A 144 2.07 9.18 0.16
C LEU A 144 0.82 10.07 0.22
N PRO A 145 0.73 11.20 -0.53
CA PRO A 145 -0.47 12.03 -0.53
C PRO A 145 -1.68 11.31 -1.15
N ALA A 146 -1.50 10.45 -2.16
CA ALA A 146 -2.60 9.69 -2.75
C ALA A 146 -3.30 8.78 -1.73
N THR A 147 -2.54 8.14 -0.84
CA THR A 147 -3.09 7.27 0.21
C THR A 147 -3.87 8.07 1.25
N LEU A 148 -3.40 9.28 1.58
CA LEU A 148 -4.09 10.20 2.49
C LEU A 148 -5.40 10.71 1.89
N GLU A 149 -5.37 11.20 0.65
CA GLU A 149 -6.57 11.65 -0.08
C GLU A 149 -7.63 10.53 -0.16
N TYR A 150 -7.17 9.30 -0.44
CA TYR A 150 -8.06 8.15 -0.47
C TYR A 150 -8.62 7.81 0.91
N TYR A 151 -7.81 7.87 1.97
CA TYR A 151 -8.26 7.66 3.34
C TYR A 151 -9.33 8.67 3.75
N GLU A 152 -9.13 9.96 3.46
CA GLU A 152 -10.08 11.03 3.77
C GLU A 152 -11.40 10.85 3.01
N TYR A 153 -11.32 10.45 1.74
CA TYR A 153 -12.49 10.16 0.91
C TYR A 153 -13.38 9.05 1.50
N ILE A 154 -12.79 7.96 2.02
CA ILE A 154 -13.59 6.87 2.60
C ILE A 154 -14.11 7.22 4.01
N ASN A 155 -13.34 7.97 4.81
CA ASN A 155 -13.71 8.28 6.20
C ASN A 155 -14.69 9.44 6.35
N ASN A 156 -14.58 10.46 5.51
CA ASN A 156 -15.39 11.68 5.62
C ASN A 156 -16.22 11.91 4.36
N PRO A 157 -17.13 10.98 3.99
CA PRO A 157 -17.91 11.07 2.75
C PRO A 157 -18.87 12.28 2.73
N SER A 158 -19.20 12.85 3.90
CA SER A 158 -20.01 14.07 4.00
C SER A 158 -19.26 15.35 3.61
N THR A 159 -17.95 15.36 3.76
CA THR A 159 -17.10 16.55 3.54
C THR A 159 -16.34 16.45 2.22
N VAL A 160 -15.89 15.24 1.87
CA VAL A 160 -15.06 14.98 0.69
C VAL A 160 -15.87 14.20 -0.34
N ILE A 161 -16.39 14.91 -1.35
CA ILE A 161 -17.25 14.32 -2.39
C ILE A 161 -16.42 13.73 -3.54
N LYS A 162 -15.20 14.22 -3.76
CA LYS A 162 -14.35 13.82 -4.89
C LYS A 162 -13.02 13.27 -4.41
N ILE A 163 -12.53 12.23 -5.09
CA ILE A 163 -11.19 11.70 -4.91
C ILE A 163 -10.17 12.76 -5.34
N GLY A 164 -9.12 12.93 -4.54
CA GLY A 164 -8.07 13.91 -4.79
C GLY A 164 -7.25 13.63 -6.07
N TYR A 165 -6.49 14.62 -6.49
CA TYR A 165 -5.79 14.59 -7.77
C TYR A 165 -4.59 13.65 -7.76
N PHE A 166 -3.90 13.48 -6.62
CA PHE A 166 -2.81 12.51 -6.53
C PHE A 166 -3.33 11.08 -6.61
N ALA A 167 -4.48 10.78 -5.99
CA ALA A 167 -5.13 9.48 -6.12
C ALA A 167 -5.55 9.18 -7.57
N TRP A 168 -6.14 10.17 -8.28
CA TRP A 168 -6.45 10.02 -9.71
C TRP A 168 -5.22 9.82 -10.58
N LEU A 169 -4.18 10.62 -10.35
CA LEU A 169 -2.92 10.51 -11.08
C LEU A 169 -2.29 9.12 -10.86
N THR A 170 -2.25 8.64 -9.62
CA THR A 170 -1.76 7.31 -9.27
C THR A 170 -2.50 6.22 -10.04
N MET A 171 -3.84 6.26 -10.07
CA MET A 171 -4.65 5.31 -10.84
C MET A 171 -4.33 5.37 -12.34
N PHE A 172 -4.23 6.57 -12.91
CA PHE A 172 -3.92 6.75 -14.32
C PHE A 172 -2.54 6.17 -14.68
N VAL A 173 -1.51 6.49 -13.88
CA VAL A 173 -0.16 5.95 -14.10
C VAL A 173 -0.15 4.43 -13.98
N THR A 174 -0.85 3.85 -12.98
CA THR A 174 -0.98 2.39 -12.86
C THR A 174 -1.56 1.77 -14.14
N VAL A 175 -2.65 2.34 -14.68
CA VAL A 175 -3.28 1.84 -15.91
C VAL A 175 -2.31 1.93 -17.09
N VAL A 176 -1.62 3.05 -17.26
CA VAL A 176 -0.65 3.24 -18.36
C VAL A 176 0.49 2.23 -18.26
N GLU A 177 1.06 2.02 -17.07
CA GLU A 177 2.15 1.06 -16.89
C GLU A 177 1.71 -0.38 -17.19
N ILE A 178 0.49 -0.76 -16.79
CA ILE A 178 -0.08 -2.07 -17.15
C ILE A 178 -0.23 -2.21 -18.67
N LEU A 179 -0.74 -1.18 -19.35
CA LEU A 179 -0.90 -1.19 -20.80
C LEU A 179 0.45 -1.32 -21.52
N ILE A 180 1.49 -0.67 -21.01
CA ILE A 180 2.86 -0.82 -21.52
C ILE A 180 3.32 -2.28 -21.35
N CYS A 181 3.14 -2.87 -20.16
CA CYS A 181 3.47 -4.27 -19.91
C CYS A 181 2.73 -5.22 -20.86
N ILE A 182 1.43 -5.02 -21.09
CA ILE A 182 0.64 -5.87 -22.00
C ILE A 182 1.07 -5.67 -23.46
N LYS A 183 1.35 -4.43 -23.88
CA LYS A 183 1.70 -4.11 -25.27
C LYS A 183 3.08 -4.65 -25.64
N PHE A 184 4.08 -4.39 -24.79
CA PHE A 184 5.47 -4.78 -25.06
C PHE A 184 5.81 -6.17 -24.54
N GLY A 185 5.06 -6.73 -23.59
CA GLY A 185 5.25 -8.07 -23.02
C GLY A 185 4.76 -9.23 -23.89
N ARG A 186 4.16 -8.97 -25.07
CA ARG A 186 3.58 -10.01 -25.92
C ARG A 186 4.66 -11.00 -26.39
N GLY A 187 4.43 -12.29 -26.13
CA GLY A 187 5.30 -13.37 -26.59
C GLY A 187 6.54 -13.61 -25.73
N MET A 188 6.78 -12.84 -24.67
CA MET A 188 7.93 -13.08 -23.77
C MET A 188 7.61 -14.06 -22.63
N PHE A 189 6.36 -14.12 -22.17
CA PHE A 189 5.93 -14.98 -21.06
C PHE A 189 5.19 -16.20 -21.58
N THR A 190 5.93 -17.17 -22.13
CA THR A 190 5.37 -18.39 -22.74
C THR A 190 5.22 -19.56 -21.77
N ALA A 191 5.86 -19.48 -20.60
CA ALA A 191 5.76 -20.54 -19.59
C ALA A 191 4.33 -20.61 -19.04
N PRO A 192 3.73 -21.83 -18.96
CA PRO A 192 2.39 -22.00 -18.43
C PRO A 192 2.35 -21.73 -16.92
N TRP A 193 1.18 -21.36 -16.43
CA TRP A 193 0.95 -21.14 -15.01
C TRP A 193 1.12 -22.44 -14.21
N PRO A 194 1.96 -22.45 -13.15
CA PRO A 194 2.10 -23.62 -12.29
C PRO A 194 0.77 -23.99 -11.63
N PRO A 195 0.34 -25.27 -11.66
CA PRO A 195 -0.94 -25.68 -11.07
C PRO A 195 -1.09 -25.30 -9.60
N ARG A 196 0.01 -25.38 -8.82
CA ARG A 196 0.01 -25.03 -7.39
C ARG A 196 -0.42 -23.59 -7.15
N VAL A 197 0.03 -22.67 -7.99
CA VAL A 197 -0.30 -21.24 -7.93
C VAL A 197 -1.77 -21.03 -8.28
N LEU A 198 -2.27 -21.69 -9.34
CA LEU A 198 -3.68 -21.61 -9.74
C LEU A 198 -4.62 -22.14 -8.64
N TRP A 199 -4.32 -23.30 -8.06
CA TRP A 199 -5.11 -23.86 -6.96
C TRP A 199 -5.07 -22.99 -5.72
N PHE A 200 -3.90 -22.43 -5.37
CA PHE A 200 -3.74 -21.54 -4.23
C PHE A 200 -4.62 -20.28 -4.37
N TRP A 201 -4.49 -19.54 -5.48
CA TRP A 201 -5.30 -18.34 -5.71
C TRP A 201 -6.77 -18.64 -5.94
N GLY A 202 -7.09 -19.77 -6.58
CA GLY A 202 -8.47 -20.26 -6.74
C GLY A 202 -9.15 -20.55 -5.40
N ALA A 203 -8.49 -21.31 -4.52
CA ALA A 203 -8.98 -21.59 -3.18
C ALA A 203 -9.08 -20.32 -2.33
N MET A 204 -8.08 -19.43 -2.39
CA MET A 204 -8.07 -18.19 -1.63
C MET A 204 -9.18 -17.23 -2.08
N SER A 205 -9.39 -17.07 -3.39
CA SER A 205 -10.46 -16.22 -3.93
C SER A 205 -11.85 -16.79 -3.62
N ALA A 206 -12.05 -18.10 -3.75
CA ALA A 206 -13.30 -18.75 -3.37
C ALA A 206 -13.59 -18.61 -1.87
N GLY A 207 -12.59 -18.84 -1.02
CA GLY A 207 -12.70 -18.67 0.43
C GLY A 207 -13.01 -17.22 0.82
N PHE A 208 -12.33 -16.25 0.20
CA PHE A 208 -12.58 -14.84 0.44
C PHE A 208 -13.97 -14.40 0.00
N ALA A 209 -14.43 -14.86 -1.17
CA ALA A 209 -15.79 -14.59 -1.64
C ALA A 209 -16.85 -15.20 -0.70
N ALA A 210 -16.66 -16.45 -0.27
CA ALA A 210 -17.56 -17.08 0.70
C ALA A 210 -17.58 -16.32 2.04
N PHE A 211 -16.43 -15.87 2.53
CA PHE A 211 -16.33 -15.05 3.73
C PHE A 211 -17.08 -13.72 3.59
N LEU A 212 -16.87 -12.99 2.48
CA LEU A 212 -17.58 -11.73 2.24
C LEU A 212 -19.09 -11.93 2.08
N CYS A 213 -19.52 -12.96 1.34
CA CYS A 213 -20.94 -13.27 1.17
C CYS A 213 -21.60 -13.62 2.50
N THR A 214 -20.98 -14.49 3.31
CA THR A 214 -21.53 -14.85 4.63
C THR A 214 -21.59 -13.65 5.56
N TRP A 215 -20.57 -12.80 5.59
CA TRP A 215 -20.57 -11.59 6.40
C TRP A 215 -21.63 -10.57 5.92
N TYR A 216 -21.76 -10.39 4.61
CA TYR A 216 -22.80 -9.53 4.04
C TYR A 216 -24.21 -10.03 4.40
N LEU A 217 -24.45 -11.34 4.30
CA LEU A 217 -25.72 -11.95 4.68
C LEU A 217 -26.01 -11.79 6.18
N VAL A 218 -25.03 -12.07 7.05
CA VAL A 218 -25.18 -11.92 8.50
C VAL A 218 -25.45 -10.46 8.89
N SER A 219 -24.72 -9.51 8.30
CA SER A 219 -24.91 -8.09 8.58
C SER A 219 -26.28 -7.58 8.10
N PHE A 220 -26.72 -8.02 6.91
CA PHE A 220 -28.05 -7.75 6.38
C PHE A 220 -29.17 -8.30 7.28
N LEU A 221 -29.06 -9.56 7.71
CA LEU A 221 -30.03 -10.19 8.61
C LEU A 221 -30.10 -9.49 9.98
N LYS A 222 -28.96 -9.09 10.54
CA LYS A 222 -28.91 -8.30 11.79
C LYS A 222 -29.61 -6.95 11.64
N LYS A 223 -29.39 -6.26 10.51
CA LYS A 223 -30.05 -4.97 10.24
C LYS A 223 -31.57 -5.12 10.09
N ARG A 224 -32.02 -6.17 9.39
CA ARG A 224 -33.44 -6.47 9.24
C ARG A 224 -34.13 -6.81 10.56
N ARG A 225 -33.48 -7.57 11.45
CA ARG A 225 -34.03 -7.88 12.78
C ARG A 225 -34.21 -6.64 13.66
N LYS A 226 -33.28 -5.69 13.64
CA LYS A 226 -33.42 -4.42 14.36
C LYS A 226 -34.61 -3.61 13.85
N SER A 227 -34.79 -3.51 12.53
CA SER A 227 -35.90 -2.79 11.91
C SER A 227 -37.30 -3.38 12.19
N HIS A 228 -37.40 -4.64 12.62
CA HIS A 228 -38.67 -5.26 13.01
C HIS A 228 -38.93 -5.20 14.53
N ALA A 229 -37.96 -4.74 15.33
CA ALA A 229 -38.06 -4.62 16.79
C ALA A 229 -38.33 -3.16 17.24
N GLU A 230 -38.22 -2.20 16.32
CA GLU A 230 -38.63 -0.79 16.45
C GLU A 230 -40.01 -0.60 15.79
#